data_AF-A0A915LS55-F1
#
_entry.id   AF-A0A915LS55-F1
#
_cell.length_a   1.000
_cell.length_b   1.000
_cell.length_c   1.000
_cell.angle_alpha   90.00
_cell.angle_beta   90.00
_cell.angle_gamma   90.00
#
_symmetry.space_group_name_H-M   'P 1'
#
loop_
_entity.id
_entity.type
_entity.pdbx_description
1 polymer ?
#
loop_
_entity_poly.entity_id
_entity_poly.type
_entity_poly.pdbx_seq_one_letter_code
_entity_poly.pdbx_strand_id
1 'polypeptide(L)'
;MRKSKYGVNASQREIPRKIRLKHIQRDIQNKLIICYKGRVVRGVCVCDQNYIGKFCEREMHCLGFERTENGSCYKCKENFWGINCDRPKCKHGGKENNYTQKCQCISPHSGVHCEVLRVEDVYYHYNTRAYIIGPIGVLLIIPMLYYANSKSLQRLIIKSNLYT
;
A
#
# COMPACT_ATOMS: atom_id res chain seq x y z
N MET A 1 10.75 26.22 86.09
CA MET A 1 11.20 25.01 85.35
C MET A 1 11.27 25.37 83.87
N ARG A 2 12.48 25.61 83.32
CA ARG A 2 13.27 24.73 82.42
C ARG A 2 12.48 24.30 81.16
N LYS A 3 12.65 25.01 80.03
CA LYS A 3 13.68 24.91 78.95
C LYS A 3 13.29 23.93 77.83
N SER A 4 13.17 24.50 76.62
CA SER A 4 13.29 23.88 75.29
C SER A 4 14.48 22.91 75.18
N LYS A 5 14.33 21.79 74.44
CA LYS A 5 15.39 21.17 73.61
C LYS A 5 14.83 20.17 72.57
N TYR A 6 15.22 20.37 71.30
CA TYR A 6 15.74 19.43 70.27
C TYR A 6 15.12 18.00 70.12
N GLY A 7 14.94 17.43 68.93
CA GLY A 7 15.52 17.76 67.63
C GLY A 7 15.00 16.90 66.48
N VAL A 8 15.31 17.37 65.27
CA VAL A 8 15.13 16.69 63.98
C VAL A 8 16.04 15.47 63.95
N ASN A 9 15.49 14.28 63.68
CA ASN A 9 16.31 13.13 63.27
C ASN A 9 15.71 12.43 62.05
N ALA A 10 16.55 12.43 61.02
CA ALA A 10 16.36 11.84 59.72
C ALA A 10 16.15 10.33 59.77
N SER A 11 15.12 9.84 59.08
CA SER A 11 15.20 8.57 58.34
C SER A 11 14.10 8.51 57.28
N GLN A 12 14.10 9.50 56.38
CA GLN A 12 13.47 9.30 55.07
C GLN A 12 14.38 8.35 54.29
N ARG A 13 14.06 7.05 54.30
CA ARG A 13 14.49 6.17 53.21
C ARG A 13 13.74 6.62 51.97
N GLU A 14 14.37 7.53 51.23
CA GLU A 14 13.96 7.90 49.89
C GLU A 14 13.99 6.64 49.01
N ILE A 15 12.83 6.01 48.86
CA ILE A 15 12.62 5.10 47.73
C ILE A 15 12.86 5.98 46.49
N PRO A 16 13.86 5.67 45.65
CA PRO A 16 14.29 6.59 44.62
C PRO A 16 13.11 6.91 43.69
N ARG A 17 12.83 8.20 43.47
CA ARG A 17 11.78 8.71 42.57
C ARG A 17 11.79 8.07 41.18
N LYS A 18 12.94 7.50 40.78
CA LYS A 18 13.11 6.68 39.56
C LYS A 18 12.21 5.44 39.50
N ILE A 19 11.87 4.79 40.61
CA ILE A 19 11.07 3.54 40.60
C ILE A 19 9.58 3.84 40.38
N ARG A 20 9.07 4.94 40.95
CA ARG A 20 7.66 5.35 40.81
C ARG A 20 7.33 5.84 39.40
N LEU A 21 8.27 6.55 38.76
CA LEU A 21 8.15 6.93 37.34
C LEU A 21 8.16 5.71 36.41
N LYS A 22 8.97 4.67 36.70
CA LYS A 22 9.02 3.45 35.86
C LYS A 22 7.77 2.58 35.91
N HIS A 23 6.91 2.72 36.93
CA HIS A 23 5.61 2.03 36.98
C HIS A 23 4.54 2.82 36.23
N ILE A 24 4.44 4.13 36.48
CA ILE A 24 3.51 5.02 35.74
C ILE A 24 3.83 5.02 34.23
N GLN A 25 5.10 4.95 33.86
CA GLN A 25 5.51 4.95 32.45
C GLN A 25 5.33 3.57 31.78
N ARG A 26 5.21 2.48 32.56
CA ARG A 26 4.78 1.17 32.06
C ARG A 26 3.26 1.12 31.86
N ASP A 27 2.50 1.79 32.71
CA ASP A 27 1.04 1.90 32.56
C ASP A 27 0.63 2.85 31.42
N ILE A 28 1.47 3.83 31.05
CA ILE A 28 1.29 4.64 29.81
C ILE A 28 1.74 3.86 28.55
N GLN A 29 2.64 2.89 28.71
CA GLN A 29 3.00 1.90 27.68
C GLN A 29 1.98 0.77 27.56
N ASN A 30 0.91 0.73 28.37
CA ASN A 30 -0.34 0.13 27.95
C ASN A 30 -0.91 1.01 26.85
N LYS A 31 -0.31 0.88 25.67
CA LYS A 31 -0.77 1.36 24.39
C LYS A 31 -2.25 1.05 24.34
N LEU A 32 -3.08 2.07 24.51
CA LEU A 32 -4.53 1.94 24.45
C LEU A 32 -4.81 1.19 23.14
N ILE A 33 -5.26 -0.06 23.22
CA ILE A 33 -5.49 -0.86 22.02
C ILE A 33 -6.71 -0.23 21.35
N ILE A 34 -6.49 0.40 20.20
CA ILE A 34 -7.55 1.02 19.42
C ILE A 34 -8.01 0.00 18.40
N CYS A 35 -9.28 -0.38 18.48
CA CYS A 35 -9.96 -1.17 17.46
C CYS A 35 -10.72 -0.21 16.54
N TYR A 36 -10.51 -0.31 15.22
CA TYR A 36 -11.19 0.57 14.26
C TYR A 36 -12.67 0.23 14.13
N LYS A 37 -12.98 -1.06 14.00
CA LYS A 37 -14.35 -1.60 13.78
C LYS A 37 -14.59 -2.81 14.67
N GLY A 38 -14.69 -2.55 15.98
CA GLY A 38 -14.89 -3.58 16.98
C GLY A 38 -14.73 -3.05 18.38
N ARG A 39 -14.62 -3.98 19.33
CA ARG A 39 -14.51 -3.66 20.76
C ARG A 39 -13.31 -4.36 21.39
N VAL A 40 -12.71 -3.70 22.39
CA VAL A 40 -11.62 -4.28 23.16
C VAL A 40 -12.20 -5.23 24.20
N VAL A 41 -11.81 -6.50 24.15
CA VAL A 41 -12.17 -7.52 25.14
C VAL A 41 -10.89 -8.12 25.67
N ARG A 42 -10.63 -8.00 26.97
CA ARG A 42 -9.43 -8.53 27.64
C ARG A 42 -8.11 -8.11 26.96
N GLY A 43 -8.03 -6.89 26.44
CA GLY A 43 -6.83 -6.38 25.77
C GLY A 43 -6.61 -6.93 24.36
N VAL A 44 -7.64 -7.47 23.69
CA VAL A 44 -7.60 -7.86 22.28
C VAL A 44 -8.81 -7.26 21.56
N CYS A 45 -8.66 -6.92 20.28
CA CYS A 45 -9.78 -6.47 19.47
C CYS A 45 -10.64 -7.65 19.03
N VAL A 46 -11.93 -7.59 19.36
CA VAL A 46 -12.96 -8.45 18.79
C VAL A 46 -13.70 -7.63 17.74
N CYS A 47 -13.56 -8.04 16.48
CA CYS A 47 -14.05 -7.28 15.33
C CYS A 47 -15.56 -7.43 15.13
N ASP A 48 -16.15 -6.37 14.59
CA ASP A 48 -17.54 -6.37 14.15
C ASP A 48 -17.72 -7.30 12.93
N GLN A 49 -18.98 -7.61 12.61
CA GLN A 49 -19.29 -8.43 11.43
C GLN A 49 -18.71 -7.78 10.16
N ASN A 50 -18.03 -8.59 9.35
CA ASN A 50 -17.31 -8.18 8.13
C ASN A 50 -16.01 -7.41 8.37
N TYR A 51 -15.45 -7.37 9.58
CA TYR A 51 -14.12 -6.79 9.80
C TYR A 51 -13.15 -7.83 10.38
N ILE A 52 -11.89 -7.73 10.00
CA ILE A 52 -10.81 -8.59 10.45
C ILE A 52 -9.52 -7.78 10.66
N GLY A 53 -8.49 -8.47 11.16
CA GLY A 53 -7.19 -7.88 11.44
C GLY A 53 -6.97 -7.74 12.94
N LYS A 54 -5.74 -7.38 13.31
CA LYS A 54 -5.35 -7.29 14.73
C LYS A 54 -6.10 -6.16 15.43
N PHE A 55 -6.45 -5.12 14.68
CA PHE A 55 -7.14 -3.92 15.14
C PHE A 55 -8.46 -3.70 14.40
N CYS A 56 -8.97 -4.72 13.71
CA CYS A 56 -10.19 -4.65 12.90
C CYS A 56 -10.10 -3.59 11.79
N GLU A 57 -8.91 -3.46 11.21
CA GLU A 57 -8.58 -2.47 10.20
C GLU A 57 -8.97 -2.88 8.77
N ARG A 58 -9.22 -4.17 8.54
CA ARG A 58 -9.54 -4.71 7.20
C ARG A 58 -11.00 -5.13 7.10
N GLU A 59 -11.63 -4.76 5.99
CA GLU A 59 -12.99 -5.17 5.64
C GLU A 59 -12.99 -6.49 4.86
N MET A 60 -13.97 -7.34 5.15
CA MET A 60 -14.25 -8.56 4.40
C MET A 60 -15.22 -8.25 3.27
N HIS A 61 -14.78 -8.41 2.02
CA HIS A 61 -15.65 -8.19 0.86
C HIS A 61 -16.37 -9.47 0.44
N CYS A 62 -17.20 -10.02 1.35
CA CYS A 62 -18.05 -11.18 1.05
C CYS A 62 -19.17 -10.79 0.07
N LEU A 63 -19.54 -11.70 -0.85
CA LEU A 63 -20.60 -11.47 -1.83
C LEU A 63 -21.99 -11.34 -1.18
N GLY A 64 -22.21 -12.10 -0.10
CA GLY A 64 -23.43 -12.06 0.71
C GLY A 64 -23.13 -12.20 2.20
N PHE A 65 -24.16 -12.48 2.99
CA PHE A 65 -24.05 -12.63 4.45
C PHE A 65 -23.65 -14.04 4.90
N GLU A 66 -23.66 -15.02 3.98
CA GLU A 66 -23.31 -16.41 4.26
C GLU A 66 -21.83 -16.55 4.66
N ARG A 67 -21.60 -17.27 5.76
CA ARG A 67 -20.27 -17.54 6.30
C ARG A 67 -20.02 -19.03 6.41
N THR A 68 -18.75 -19.40 6.32
CA THR A 68 -18.30 -20.75 6.69
C THR A 68 -18.41 -20.94 8.21
N GLU A 69 -18.31 -22.19 8.68
CA GLU A 69 -18.31 -22.50 10.12
C GLU A 69 -17.22 -21.76 10.90
N ASN A 70 -16.10 -21.45 10.25
CA ASN A 70 -15.00 -20.68 10.82
C ASN A 70 -15.23 -19.15 10.81
N GLY A 71 -16.41 -18.70 10.36
CA GLY A 71 -16.77 -17.29 10.24
C GLY A 71 -16.19 -16.57 9.02
N SER A 72 -15.49 -17.28 8.13
CA SER A 72 -14.94 -16.71 6.89
C SER A 72 -16.01 -16.50 5.82
N CYS A 73 -15.72 -15.73 4.77
CA CYS A 73 -16.68 -15.56 3.67
C CYS A 73 -16.92 -16.91 2.96
N TYR A 74 -18.18 -17.22 2.62
CA TYR A 74 -18.49 -18.34 1.73
C TYR A 74 -18.03 -18.06 0.28
N LYS A 75 -18.28 -16.84 -0.19
CA LYS A 75 -17.88 -16.38 -1.54
C LYS A 75 -17.47 -14.91 -1.50
N CYS A 76 -16.47 -14.55 -2.30
CA CYS A 76 -15.97 -13.17 -2.42
C CYS A 76 -16.74 -12.37 -3.46
N LYS A 77 -16.83 -11.05 -3.24
CA LYS A 77 -17.18 -10.08 -4.28
C LYS A 77 -16.15 -10.13 -5.41
N GLU A 78 -16.56 -9.64 -6.57
CA GLU A 78 -15.66 -9.52 -7.72
C GLU A 78 -14.43 -8.68 -7.36
N ASN A 79 -13.29 -9.05 -7.95
CA ASN A 79 -11.99 -8.42 -7.70
C ASN A 79 -11.47 -8.50 -6.26
N PHE A 80 -12.01 -9.38 -5.40
CA PHE A 80 -11.43 -9.73 -4.11
C PHE A 80 -11.16 -11.23 -3.99
N TRP A 81 -10.23 -11.60 -3.10
CA TRP A 81 -9.84 -12.99 -2.88
C TRP A 81 -9.28 -13.23 -1.47
N GLY A 82 -9.00 -14.50 -1.18
CA GLY A 82 -8.58 -14.97 0.13
C GLY A 82 -9.74 -15.57 0.93
N ILE A 83 -9.42 -16.25 2.03
CA ILE A 83 -10.39 -16.95 2.88
C ILE A 83 -11.44 -15.96 3.43
N ASN A 84 -11.01 -14.73 3.71
CA ASN A 84 -11.86 -13.66 4.24
C ASN A 84 -12.20 -12.58 3.19
N CYS A 85 -11.86 -12.80 1.92
CA CYS A 85 -12.09 -11.83 0.84
C CYS A 85 -11.53 -10.42 1.16
N ASP A 86 -10.40 -10.37 1.87
CA ASP A 86 -9.77 -9.15 2.35
C ASP A 86 -8.66 -8.64 1.41
N ARG A 87 -8.28 -9.44 0.41
CA ARG A 87 -7.21 -9.10 -0.53
C ARG A 87 -7.78 -8.65 -1.88
N PRO A 88 -7.38 -7.48 -2.40
CA PRO A 88 -7.80 -7.05 -3.73
C PRO A 88 -7.06 -7.85 -4.81
N LYS A 89 -7.76 -8.21 -5.90
CA LYS A 89 -7.15 -8.75 -7.12
C LYS A 89 -6.69 -7.59 -7.99
N CYS A 90 -5.39 -7.34 -8.01
CA CYS A 90 -4.80 -6.29 -8.83
C CYS A 90 -4.60 -6.76 -10.27
N LYS A 91 -4.90 -5.89 -11.24
CA LYS A 91 -4.72 -6.14 -12.69
C LYS A 91 -3.45 -5.46 -13.20
N HIS A 92 -3.04 -5.82 -14.43
CA HIS A 92 -1.92 -5.19 -15.16
C HIS A 92 -0.61 -5.09 -14.37
N GLY A 93 -0.29 -6.11 -13.56
CA GLY A 93 0.94 -6.16 -12.75
C GLY A 93 0.92 -5.28 -11.50
N GLY A 94 -0.22 -4.69 -11.14
CA GLY A 94 -0.38 -3.97 -9.87
C GLY A 94 -0.07 -4.88 -8.66
N LYS A 95 0.52 -4.29 -7.62
CA LYS A 95 0.87 -5.01 -6.38
C LYS A 95 -0.19 -4.81 -5.31
N GLU A 96 -0.52 -5.88 -4.59
CA GLU A 96 -1.44 -5.77 -3.46
C GLU A 96 -0.78 -5.05 -2.27
N ASN A 97 -1.52 -4.13 -1.65
CA ASN A 97 -1.14 -3.56 -0.37
C ASN A 97 -2.04 -4.13 0.73
N ASN A 98 -1.48 -5.05 1.52
CA ASN A 98 -2.21 -5.79 2.55
C ASN A 98 -2.76 -4.90 3.68
N TYR A 99 -2.19 -3.71 3.89
CA TYR A 99 -2.64 -2.81 4.96
C TYR A 99 -3.80 -1.92 4.54
N THR A 100 -3.78 -1.45 3.29
CA THR A 100 -4.78 -0.51 2.78
C THR A 100 -5.88 -1.19 1.98
N GLN A 101 -5.76 -2.50 1.71
CA GLN A 101 -6.66 -3.27 0.86
C GLN A 101 -6.86 -2.66 -0.54
N LYS A 102 -5.82 -1.99 -1.03
CA LYS A 102 -5.79 -1.31 -2.33
C LYS A 102 -4.65 -1.85 -3.17
N CYS A 103 -4.79 -1.71 -4.48
CA CYS A 103 -3.73 -2.02 -5.41
C CYS A 103 -2.80 -0.82 -5.61
N GLN A 104 -1.49 -1.09 -5.58
CA GLN A 104 -0.49 -0.16 -6.04
C GLN A 104 -0.26 -0.39 -7.53
N CYS A 105 -0.83 0.50 -8.35
CA CYS A 105 -0.81 0.38 -9.80
C CYS A 105 0.53 0.80 -10.40
N ILE A 106 0.88 0.15 -11.51
CA ILE A 106 2.02 0.54 -12.34
C ILE A 106 1.51 1.49 -13.40
N SER A 107 2.12 2.67 -13.51
CA SER A 107 1.80 3.64 -14.56
C SER A 107 1.97 3.00 -15.95
N PRO A 108 1.03 3.20 -16.90
CA PRO A 108 -0.07 4.18 -16.89
C PRO A 108 -1.43 3.70 -16.33
N HIS A 109 -1.49 2.54 -15.68
CA HIS A 109 -2.76 2.02 -15.17
C HIS A 109 -3.20 2.70 -13.87
N SER A 110 -4.50 2.88 -13.71
CA SER A 110 -5.16 3.50 -12.56
C SER A 110 -6.46 2.74 -12.18
N GLY A 111 -7.18 3.20 -11.15
CA GLY A 111 -8.36 2.52 -10.61
C GLY A 111 -8.11 1.80 -9.28
N VAL A 112 -9.16 1.24 -8.68
CA VAL A 112 -9.07 0.58 -7.35
C VAL A 112 -8.30 -0.74 -7.45
N HIS A 113 -8.44 -1.42 -8.59
CA HIS A 113 -7.82 -2.70 -8.91
C HIS A 113 -6.85 -2.60 -10.11
N CYS A 114 -6.43 -1.38 -10.48
CA CYS A 114 -5.56 -1.12 -11.63
C CYS A 114 -6.16 -1.55 -12.99
N GLU A 115 -7.48 -1.49 -13.11
CA GLU A 115 -8.25 -1.88 -14.28
C GLU A 115 -8.39 -0.77 -15.33
N VAL A 116 -8.25 0.49 -14.92
CA VAL A 116 -8.49 1.65 -15.78
C VAL A 116 -7.20 2.02 -16.51
N LEU A 117 -7.33 2.32 -17.79
CA LEU A 117 -6.28 2.91 -18.60
C LEU A 117 -6.81 4.22 -19.19
N ARG A 118 -6.51 5.35 -18.56
CA ARG A 118 -6.94 6.66 -19.06
C ARG A 118 -5.99 7.16 -20.12
N VAL A 119 -6.56 7.77 -21.15
CA VAL A 119 -5.78 8.38 -22.24
C VAL A 119 -4.85 9.46 -21.70
N GLU A 120 -5.30 10.25 -20.73
CA GLU A 120 -4.49 11.24 -20.02
C GLU A 120 -3.26 10.61 -19.32
N ASP A 121 -3.46 9.50 -18.59
CA ASP A 121 -2.39 8.79 -17.87
C ASP A 121 -1.36 8.20 -18.84
N VAL A 122 -1.83 7.70 -19.99
CA VAL A 122 -0.99 7.19 -21.08
C VAL A 122 -0.15 8.31 -21.68
N TYR A 123 -0.79 9.41 -22.08
CA TYR A 123 -0.07 10.56 -22.65
C TYR A 123 0.92 11.14 -21.65
N TYR A 124 0.53 11.31 -20.39
CA TYR A 124 1.43 11.76 -19.34
C TYR A 124 2.64 10.82 -19.21
N HIS A 125 2.41 9.50 -19.09
CA HIS A 125 3.48 8.52 -18.96
C HIS A 125 4.48 8.56 -20.12
N TYR A 126 3.98 8.55 -21.36
CA TYR A 126 4.84 8.55 -22.54
C TYR A 126 5.47 9.91 -22.81
N ASN A 127 4.78 11.03 -22.56
CA ASN A 127 5.35 12.36 -22.72
C ASN A 127 6.45 12.62 -21.68
N THR A 128 6.27 12.20 -20.43
CA THR A 128 7.33 12.28 -19.43
C THR A 128 8.54 11.44 -19.82
N ARG A 129 8.34 10.22 -20.36
CA ARG A 129 9.45 9.39 -20.85
C ARG A 129 10.11 9.97 -22.10
N ALA A 130 9.34 10.51 -23.04
CA ALA A 130 9.85 11.18 -24.22
C ALA A 130 10.64 12.45 -23.87
N TYR A 131 10.19 13.19 -22.85
CA TYR A 131 10.94 14.32 -22.30
C TYR A 131 12.27 13.89 -21.68
N ILE A 132 12.31 12.77 -20.95
CA ILE A 132 13.54 12.20 -20.40
C ILE A 132 14.49 11.72 -21.52
N ILE A 133 13.96 11.12 -22.58
CA ILE A 133 14.74 10.67 -23.75
C ILE A 133 15.18 11.89 -24.60
N GLY A 134 14.48 13.01 -24.48
CA GLY A 134 14.80 14.26 -25.16
C GLY A 134 14.72 14.17 -26.69
N PRO A 135 15.23 15.19 -27.42
CA PRO A 135 15.30 15.18 -28.89
C PRO A 135 16.17 14.04 -29.44
N ILE A 136 16.99 13.38 -28.61
CA ILE A 136 17.88 12.29 -29.00
C ILE A 136 17.08 11.07 -29.50
N GLY A 137 15.92 10.79 -28.91
CA GLY A 137 15.03 9.72 -29.39
C GLY A 137 14.53 9.96 -30.82
N VAL A 138 14.23 11.22 -31.16
CA VAL A 138 13.80 11.62 -32.51
C VAL A 138 14.98 11.59 -33.48
N LEU A 139 16.17 12.05 -33.05
CA LEU A 139 17.39 12.01 -33.84
C LEU A 139 17.90 10.60 -34.15
N LEU A 140 17.55 9.59 -33.36
CA LEU A 140 17.88 8.19 -33.65
C LEU A 140 16.88 7.51 -34.61
N ILE A 141 15.64 7.98 -34.65
CA ILE A 141 14.59 7.44 -35.54
C ILE A 141 14.77 7.94 -36.99
N ILE A 142 15.19 9.20 -37.18
CA ILE A 142 15.35 9.81 -38.50
C ILE A 142 16.39 9.05 -39.39
N PRO A 143 17.59 8.68 -38.91
CA PRO A 143 18.57 7.91 -39.69
C PRO A 143 18.07 6.51 -40.06
N MET A 144 17.31 5.85 -39.17
CA MET A 144 16.74 4.53 -39.43
C MET A 144 15.65 4.58 -40.49
N LEU A 145 14.78 5.61 -40.47
CA LEU A 145 13.79 5.84 -41.52
C LEU A 145 14.43 6.19 -42.86
N TYR A 146 15.51 6.99 -42.85
CA TYR A 146 16.29 7.31 -44.05
C TYR A 146 16.97 6.05 -44.64
N TYR A 147 17.60 5.23 -43.80
CA TYR A 147 18.24 3.98 -44.25
C TYR A 147 17.22 2.93 -44.74
N ALA A 148 16.07 2.82 -44.08
CA ALA A 148 14.98 1.95 -44.51
C ALA A 148 14.42 2.38 -45.87
N ASN A 149 14.21 3.69 -46.08
CA ASN A 149 13.78 4.24 -47.38
C ASN A 149 14.87 4.11 -48.46
N SER A 150 16.15 4.20 -48.11
CA SER A 150 17.27 3.95 -49.02
C SER A 150 17.27 2.50 -49.53
N LYS A 151 17.03 1.51 -48.67
CA LYS A 151 16.86 0.11 -49.09
C LYS A 151 15.61 -0.12 -49.96
N SER A 152 14.52 0.60 -49.69
CA SER A 152 13.32 0.55 -50.54
C SER A 152 13.57 1.15 -51.93
N LEU A 153 14.34 2.24 -51.99
CA LEU A 153 14.74 2.89 -53.25
C LEU A 153 15.70 1.99 -54.06
N GLN A 154 16.67 1.33 -53.41
CA GLN A 154 17.57 0.39 -54.09
C GLN A 154 16.84 -0.82 -54.67
N ARG A 155 15.81 -1.36 -54.00
CA ARG A 155 14.99 -2.46 -54.54
C ARG A 155 14.12 -2.03 -55.72
N LEU A 156 13.70 -0.77 -55.79
CA LEU A 156 12.96 -0.21 -56.92
C LEU A 156 13.86 0.02 -58.14
N ILE A 157 15.10 0.50 -57.95
CA ILE A 157 16.08 0.71 -59.03
C ILE A 157 16.57 -0.62 -59.64
N ILE A 158 16.74 -1.67 -58.82
CA ILE A 158 17.11 -3.00 -59.34
C ILE A 158 15.95 -3.63 -60.13
N LYS A 159 14.69 -3.39 -59.73
CA LYS A 159 13.52 -3.86 -60.51
C LYS A 159 13.36 -3.14 -61.85
N SER A 160 13.70 -1.85 -61.96
CA SER A 160 13.61 -1.12 -63.24
C SER A 160 14.70 -1.50 -64.25
N ASN A 161 15.89 -1.92 -63.79
CA ASN A 161 16.99 -2.38 -64.67
C ASN A 161 16.89 -3.86 -65.10
N LEU A 162 15.86 -4.58 -64.66
CA LEU A 162 15.56 -5.96 -65.08
C LEU A 162 14.43 -6.05 -66.13
N TYR A 163 13.88 -4.90 -66.53
CA TYR A 163 12.81 -4.77 -67.55
C TYR A 163 13.22 -3.85 -68.74
N THR A 164 14.53 -3.69 -68.97
CA THR A 164 15.14 -3.19 -70.22
C THR A 164 16.21 -4.18 -70.64
#